data_AF-A0A6A4VAX8-F1
#
_entry.id   AF-A0A6A4VAX8-F1
#
_cell.length_a   1.000
_cell.length_b   1.000
_cell.length_c   1.000
_cell.angle_alpha   90.00
_cell.angle_beta   90.00
_cell.angle_gamma   90.00
#
_symmetry.space_group_name_H-M   'P 1'
#
loop_
_entity.id
_entity.type
_entity.pdbx_description
1 polymer ?
#
loop_
_entity_poly.entity_id
_entity_poly.type
_entity_poly.pdbx_seq_one_letter_code
_entity_poly.pdbx_strand_id
1 'polypeptide(L)'
;MPSIFGYWTLRGLGQASRFILEYTGEEYQDVRFDAINAKEKWQEEKTKNPHGLEFPNLPFYVDGDIKLTQSAAILHHLAKKHGLAGANTEEEWRRLDLLEGVLGDVRMTFAWLCYGCRDEASFSAQRPVMRERVTPVIKQLSASLGSKQWLLGDKISYIDFLLYDVLSNWLELEKDLLDELPNLQQFRARFEALPAIKTYMQSERFIKWPLSGPDAFFGGK
;
A
#
# COMPACT_ATOMS: atom_id res chain seq x y z
N MET A 1 23.49 -11.26 -2.03
CA MET A 1 23.19 -9.90 -2.53
C MET A 1 21.89 -9.49 -1.89
N PRO A 2 21.70 -8.22 -1.51
CA PRO A 2 20.42 -7.76 -1.00
C PRO A 2 19.33 -7.99 -2.04
N SER A 3 18.07 -8.18 -1.59
CA SER A 3 16.94 -8.25 -2.51
C SER A 3 16.74 -6.92 -3.21
N ILE A 4 16.07 -6.90 -4.36
CA ILE A 4 15.79 -5.70 -5.14
C ILE A 4 14.28 -5.50 -5.15
N PHE A 5 13.83 -4.32 -4.74
CA PHE A 5 12.45 -3.88 -4.90
C PHE A 5 12.40 -2.72 -5.89
N GLY A 6 11.72 -2.92 -7.02
CA GLY A 6 11.62 -1.93 -8.08
C GLY A 6 10.23 -1.32 -8.17
N TYR A 7 10.13 0.01 -8.09
CA TYR A 7 8.87 0.73 -8.31
C TYR A 7 9.10 2.18 -8.74
N TRP A 8 8.01 2.88 -9.05
CA TRP A 8 8.03 4.32 -9.23
C TRP A 8 8.48 5.05 -7.95
N THR A 9 9.00 6.26 -8.12
CA THR A 9 9.37 7.21 -7.04
C THR A 9 8.12 7.87 -6.45
N LEU A 10 7.20 7.04 -5.96
CA LEU A 10 5.92 7.40 -5.36
C LEU A 10 5.50 6.28 -4.40
N ARG A 11 4.47 6.52 -3.60
CA ARG A 11 3.90 5.49 -2.71
C ARG A 11 3.22 4.38 -3.52
N GLY A 12 2.07 4.69 -4.11
CA GLY A 12 1.30 3.81 -5.00
C GLY A 12 1.19 2.37 -4.50
N LEU A 13 1.27 1.42 -5.43
CA LEU A 13 1.13 -0.01 -5.10
C LEU A 13 2.35 -0.61 -4.38
N GLY A 14 3.46 0.12 -4.29
CA GLY A 14 4.69 -0.38 -3.67
C GLY A 14 4.79 -0.11 -2.17
N GLN A 15 3.98 0.81 -1.64
CA GLN A 15 4.18 1.31 -0.28
C GLN A 15 3.96 0.25 0.80
N ALA A 16 2.93 -0.60 0.68
CA ALA A 16 2.70 -1.68 1.64
C ALA A 16 3.88 -2.67 1.70
N SER A 17 4.47 -3.02 0.55
CA SER A 17 5.65 -3.89 0.49
C SER A 17 6.87 -3.22 1.12
N ARG A 18 7.11 -1.92 0.88
CA ARG A 18 8.17 -1.17 1.56
C ARG A 18 7.99 -1.17 3.07
N PHE A 19 6.77 -0.99 3.58
CA PHE A 19 6.55 -1.07 5.02
C PHE A 19 6.89 -2.45 5.59
N ILE A 20 6.60 -3.55 4.89
CA ILE A 20 7.00 -4.89 5.35
C ILE A 20 8.53 -5.01 5.35
N LEU A 21 9.21 -4.65 4.26
CA LEU A 21 10.67 -4.73 4.14
C LEU A 21 11.37 -3.95 5.27
N GLU A 22 10.89 -2.74 5.56
CA GLU A 22 11.44 -1.91 6.64
C GLU A 22 11.09 -2.47 8.02
N TYR A 23 9.86 -2.98 8.22
CA TYR A 23 9.44 -3.59 9.48
C TYR A 23 10.25 -4.83 9.84
N THR A 24 10.57 -5.66 8.85
CA THR A 24 11.32 -6.90 9.05
C THR A 24 12.84 -6.68 9.07
N GLY A 25 13.29 -5.46 8.75
CA GLY A 25 14.71 -5.13 8.66
C GLY A 25 15.42 -5.86 7.51
N GLU A 26 14.68 -6.27 6.48
CA GLU A 26 15.28 -6.92 5.31
C GLU A 26 16.22 -5.92 4.59
N GLU A 27 17.45 -6.36 4.31
CA GLU A 27 18.36 -5.58 3.49
C GLU A 27 17.93 -5.68 2.02
N TYR A 28 17.49 -4.55 1.46
CA TYR A 28 17.03 -4.47 0.06
C TYR A 28 17.48 -3.18 -0.62
N GLN A 29 17.71 -3.27 -1.92
CA GLN A 29 17.88 -2.13 -2.81
C GLN A 29 16.51 -1.64 -3.30
N ASP A 30 16.15 -0.39 -2.99
CA ASP A 30 14.94 0.27 -3.53
C ASP A 30 15.27 0.96 -4.86
N VAL A 31 15.01 0.27 -5.97
CA VAL A 31 15.21 0.80 -7.33
C VAL A 31 14.00 1.65 -7.69
N ARG A 32 14.25 2.96 -7.81
CA ARG A 32 13.20 3.96 -8.04
C ARG A 32 13.25 4.51 -9.45
N PHE A 33 12.14 4.35 -10.18
CA PHE A 33 11.94 4.97 -11.49
C PHE A 33 11.26 6.33 -11.32
N ASP A 34 11.80 7.36 -11.94
CA ASP A 34 11.16 8.68 -11.95
C ASP A 34 10.02 8.68 -12.98
N ALA A 35 8.78 8.66 -12.49
CA ALA A 35 7.58 8.63 -13.33
C ALA A 35 7.34 9.93 -14.11
N ILE A 36 7.93 11.05 -13.67
CA ILE A 36 7.75 12.39 -14.23
C ILE A 36 8.80 12.66 -15.32
N ASN A 37 10.08 12.51 -14.96
CA ASN A 37 11.18 12.97 -15.82
C ASN A 37 11.90 11.86 -16.58
N ALA A 38 11.63 10.59 -16.28
CA ALA A 38 12.38 9.48 -16.85
C ALA A 38 11.55 8.20 -17.00
N LYS A 39 10.29 8.34 -17.44
CA LYS A 39 9.35 7.22 -17.64
C LYS A 39 9.90 6.18 -18.63
N GLU A 40 10.70 6.62 -19.60
CA GLU A 40 11.35 5.82 -20.63
C GLU A 40 12.35 4.84 -20.03
N LYS A 41 13.01 5.17 -18.90
CA LYS A 41 13.94 4.26 -18.22
C LYS A 41 13.25 2.98 -17.79
N TRP A 42 12.04 3.08 -17.25
CA TRP A 42 11.26 1.89 -16.93
C TRP A 42 10.85 1.14 -18.21
N GLN A 43 10.46 1.82 -19.29
CA GLN A 43 10.11 1.13 -20.53
C GLN A 43 11.29 0.34 -21.08
N GLU A 44 12.49 0.92 -21.05
CA GLU A 44 13.73 0.24 -21.44
C GLU A 44 14.03 -0.96 -20.53
N GLU A 45 13.95 -0.81 -19.21
CA GLU A 45 14.17 -1.90 -18.26
C GLU A 45 13.13 -3.02 -18.41
N LYS A 46 11.87 -2.67 -18.64
CA LYS A 46 10.79 -3.60 -18.91
C LYS A 46 11.04 -4.41 -20.19
N THR A 47 11.48 -3.75 -21.27
CA THR A 47 11.76 -4.40 -22.55
C THR A 47 13.00 -5.28 -22.49
N LYS A 48 14.09 -4.79 -21.89
CA LYS A 48 15.33 -5.56 -21.74
C LYS A 48 15.19 -6.70 -20.75
N ASN A 49 14.29 -6.56 -19.77
CA ASN A 49 14.02 -7.52 -18.71
C ASN A 49 15.30 -8.08 -18.07
N PRO A 50 16.22 -7.22 -17.58
CA PRO A 50 17.54 -7.65 -17.12
C PRO A 50 17.46 -8.63 -15.93
N HIS A 51 16.37 -8.57 -15.17
CA HIS A 51 16.12 -9.45 -14.03
C HIS A 51 15.51 -10.81 -14.44
N GLY A 52 15.05 -10.95 -15.69
CA GLY A 52 14.39 -12.16 -16.19
C GLY A 52 13.04 -12.42 -15.53
N LEU A 53 12.23 -11.38 -15.34
CA LEU A 53 10.86 -11.46 -14.82
C LEU A 53 9.96 -12.20 -15.83
N GLU A 54 9.12 -13.12 -15.36
CA GLU A 54 8.16 -13.84 -16.23
C GLU A 54 7.11 -12.89 -16.83
N PHE A 55 6.60 -11.96 -16.01
CA PHE A 55 5.64 -10.93 -16.43
C PHE A 55 6.16 -9.53 -16.05
N PRO A 56 7.05 -8.91 -16.87
CA PRO A 56 7.67 -7.62 -16.54
C PRO A 56 6.64 -6.53 -16.23
N ASN A 57 6.61 -6.07 -14.98
CA ASN A 57 5.69 -5.04 -14.51
C ASN A 57 6.23 -4.36 -13.24
N LEU A 58 5.59 -3.25 -12.83
CA LEU A 58 5.86 -2.57 -11.57
C LEU A 58 4.68 -2.74 -10.59
N PRO A 59 4.92 -2.94 -9.28
CA PRO A 59 6.23 -3.20 -8.68
C PRO A 59 6.78 -4.58 -9.06
N PHE A 60 8.10 -4.73 -8.92
CA PHE A 60 8.80 -6.01 -8.99
C PHE A 60 9.66 -6.24 -7.73
N TYR A 61 9.92 -7.50 -7.43
CA TYR A 61 10.81 -7.95 -6.35
C TYR A 61 11.72 -9.08 -6.86
N VAL A 62 13.01 -8.99 -6.57
CA VAL A 62 14.02 -9.99 -6.97
C VAL A 62 14.88 -10.36 -5.77
N ASP A 63 14.98 -11.67 -5.50
CA ASP A 63 15.81 -12.23 -4.43
C ASP A 63 16.36 -13.59 -4.88
N GLY A 64 17.57 -13.57 -5.45
CA GLY A 64 18.16 -14.73 -6.12
C GLY A 64 17.28 -15.21 -7.29
N ASP A 65 16.77 -16.44 -7.18
CA ASP A 65 15.89 -17.05 -8.19
C ASP A 65 14.42 -16.61 -8.05
N ILE A 66 14.07 -15.94 -6.94
CA ILE A 66 12.72 -15.44 -6.70
C ILE A 66 12.53 -14.14 -7.48
N LYS A 67 11.62 -14.16 -8.46
CA LYS A 67 11.39 -13.04 -9.39
C LYS A 67 9.89 -12.81 -9.50
N LEU A 68 9.40 -11.79 -8.82
CA LEU A 68 7.97 -11.55 -8.67
C LEU A 68 7.60 -10.18 -9.24
N THR A 69 6.45 -10.13 -9.89
CA THR A 69 5.69 -8.91 -10.16
C THR A 69 4.29 -9.07 -9.57
N GLN A 70 3.43 -8.06 -9.70
CA GLN A 70 2.14 -7.92 -9.00
C GLN A 70 2.30 -7.60 -7.52
N SER A 71 1.74 -6.46 -7.10
CA SER A 71 1.88 -5.97 -5.72
C SER A 71 1.33 -6.96 -4.68
N ALA A 72 0.21 -7.64 -4.96
CA ALA A 72 -0.36 -8.63 -4.05
C ALA A 72 0.56 -9.85 -3.89
N ALA A 73 1.09 -10.39 -5.00
CA ALA A 73 2.01 -11.54 -4.97
C ALA A 73 3.30 -11.23 -4.21
N ILE A 74 3.86 -10.02 -4.42
CA ILE A 74 5.04 -9.56 -3.68
C ILE A 74 4.72 -9.41 -2.19
N LEU A 75 3.58 -8.78 -1.85
CA LEU A 75 3.15 -8.59 -0.46
C LEU A 75 2.96 -9.94 0.25
N HIS A 76 2.30 -10.91 -0.40
CA HIS A 76 2.14 -12.27 0.13
C HIS A 76 3.46 -13.01 0.29
N HIS A 77 4.37 -12.88 -0.68
CA HIS A 77 5.68 -13.49 -0.61
C HIS A 77 6.46 -12.97 0.60
N LEU A 78 6.55 -11.65 0.76
CA LEU A 78 7.20 -11.01 1.90
C LEU A 78 6.52 -11.41 3.22
N ALA A 79 5.19 -11.46 3.22
CA ALA A 79 4.42 -11.90 4.38
C ALA A 79 4.79 -13.33 4.81
N LYS A 80 4.84 -14.27 3.85
CA LYS A 80 5.22 -15.66 4.13
C LYS A 80 6.68 -15.78 4.55
N LYS A 81 7.59 -15.11 3.84
CA LYS A 81 9.04 -15.10 4.11
C LYS A 81 9.35 -14.67 5.55
N HIS A 82 8.59 -13.70 6.08
CA HIS A 82 8.83 -13.10 7.40
C HIS A 82 7.83 -13.50 8.48
N GLY A 83 6.98 -14.52 8.25
CA GLY A 83 6.00 -14.97 9.24
C GLY A 83 4.87 -13.98 9.55
N LEU A 84 4.58 -13.06 8.62
CA LEU A 84 3.53 -12.04 8.69
C LEU A 84 2.27 -12.40 7.90
N ALA A 85 2.17 -13.63 7.39
CA ALA A 85 0.94 -14.11 6.74
C ALA A 85 -0.27 -13.99 7.70
N GLY A 86 -0.07 -14.27 8.99
CA GLY A 86 -1.06 -14.03 10.05
C GLY A 86 -2.10 -15.15 10.25
N ALA A 87 -2.42 -15.92 9.20
CA ALA A 87 -3.39 -17.01 9.29
C ALA A 87 -2.75 -18.38 9.57
N ASN A 88 -3.34 -19.12 10.51
CA ASN A 88 -3.00 -20.50 10.87
C ASN A 88 -4.16 -21.47 10.62
N THR A 89 -5.36 -20.96 10.38
CA THR A 89 -6.58 -21.73 10.10
C THR A 89 -7.19 -21.34 8.77
N GLU A 90 -7.97 -22.25 8.18
CA GLU A 90 -8.75 -21.99 6.96
C GLU A 90 -9.69 -20.79 7.09
N GLU A 91 -10.27 -20.58 8.28
CA GLU A 91 -11.11 -19.41 8.55
C GLU A 91 -10.32 -18.10 8.51
N GLU A 92 -9.13 -18.07 9.09
CA GLU A 92 -8.26 -16.88 9.02
C GLU A 92 -7.77 -16.60 7.60
N TRP A 93 -7.49 -17.65 6.81
CA TRP A 93 -7.16 -17.49 5.38
C TRP A 93 -8.32 -16.89 4.59
N ARG A 94 -9.53 -17.44 4.72
CA ARG A 94 -10.74 -16.86 4.07
C ARG A 94 -10.98 -15.42 4.51
N ARG A 95 -10.70 -15.11 5.77
CA ARG A 95 -10.82 -13.75 6.31
C ARG A 95 -9.78 -12.80 5.72
N LEU A 96 -8.53 -13.25 5.52
CA LEU A 96 -7.49 -12.47 4.84
C LEU A 96 -7.88 -12.15 3.40
N ASP A 97 -8.31 -13.15 2.64
CA ASP A 97 -8.73 -12.97 1.25
C ASP A 97 -9.87 -11.95 1.13
N LEU A 98 -10.86 -12.05 2.03
CA LEU A 98 -11.96 -11.09 2.10
C LEU A 98 -11.48 -9.67 2.41
N LEU A 99 -10.64 -9.51 3.43
CA LEU A 99 -10.12 -8.20 3.84
C LEU A 99 -9.26 -7.59 2.74
N GLU A 100 -8.45 -8.39 2.04
CA GLU A 100 -7.62 -7.91 0.94
C GLU A 100 -8.46 -7.43 -0.24
N GLY A 101 -9.52 -8.16 -0.59
CA GLY A 101 -10.48 -7.72 -1.59
C GLY A 101 -11.14 -6.39 -1.22
N VAL A 102 -11.65 -6.28 0.02
CA VAL A 102 -12.27 -5.05 0.54
C VAL A 102 -11.30 -3.86 0.50
N LEU A 103 -10.05 -4.05 0.92
CA LEU A 103 -9.03 -2.99 0.87
C LEU A 103 -8.63 -2.65 -0.56
N GLY A 104 -8.63 -3.64 -1.46
CA GLY A 104 -8.48 -3.46 -2.89
C GLY A 104 -9.55 -2.52 -3.46
N ASP A 105 -10.82 -2.72 -3.12
CA ASP A 105 -11.93 -1.87 -3.58
C ASP A 105 -11.84 -0.44 -3.05
N VAL A 106 -11.46 -0.25 -1.78
CA VAL A 106 -11.26 1.08 -1.18
C VAL A 106 -10.10 1.81 -1.86
N ARG A 107 -9.00 1.10 -2.14
CA ARG A 107 -7.85 1.65 -2.88
C ARG A 107 -8.24 2.00 -4.32
N MET A 108 -8.99 1.15 -5.01
CA MET A 108 -9.44 1.40 -6.37
C MET A 108 -10.39 2.60 -6.44
N THR A 109 -11.24 2.80 -5.44
CA THR A 109 -12.11 3.97 -5.34
C THR A 109 -11.28 5.27 -5.22
N PHE A 110 -10.21 5.26 -4.41
CA PHE A 110 -9.27 6.39 -4.33
C PHE A 110 -8.58 6.65 -5.69
N ALA A 111 -8.13 5.59 -6.36
CA ALA A 111 -7.49 5.70 -7.67
C ALA A 111 -8.44 6.28 -8.73
N TRP A 112 -9.71 5.83 -8.77
CA TRP A 112 -10.69 6.39 -9.70
C TRP A 112 -10.96 7.87 -9.47
N LEU A 113 -10.99 8.32 -8.21
CA LEU A 113 -11.10 9.75 -7.92
C LEU A 113 -9.86 10.50 -8.43
N CYS A 114 -8.67 9.99 -8.14
CA CYS A 114 -7.41 10.67 -8.48
C CYS A 114 -7.17 10.75 -9.99
N TYR A 115 -7.44 9.69 -10.76
CA TYR A 115 -7.15 9.64 -12.21
C TYR A 115 -8.38 9.90 -13.10
N GLY A 116 -9.59 9.85 -12.55
CA GLY A 116 -10.83 10.06 -13.30
C GLY A 116 -11.21 11.53 -13.49
N CYS A 117 -10.60 12.43 -12.72
CA CYS A 117 -10.86 13.86 -12.77
C CYS A 117 -9.84 14.57 -13.65
N ARG A 118 -10.27 15.59 -14.40
CA ARG A 118 -9.41 16.36 -15.33
C ARG A 118 -9.23 17.81 -14.92
N ASP A 119 -10.09 18.29 -14.03
CA ASP A 119 -10.13 19.66 -13.55
C ASP A 119 -10.74 19.71 -12.14
N GLU A 120 -10.67 20.89 -11.51
CA GLU A 120 -11.19 21.10 -10.16
C GLU A 120 -12.70 20.90 -10.07
N ALA A 121 -13.44 21.21 -11.14
CA ALA A 121 -14.89 21.07 -11.17
C ALA A 121 -15.31 19.58 -11.09
N SER A 122 -14.69 18.73 -11.90
CA SER A 122 -14.90 17.28 -11.87
C SER A 122 -14.44 16.67 -10.54
N PHE A 123 -13.30 17.10 -10.01
CA PHE A 123 -12.80 16.60 -8.73
C PHE A 123 -13.71 16.98 -7.55
N SER A 124 -14.10 18.24 -7.44
CA SER A 124 -15.00 18.73 -6.40
C SER A 124 -16.38 18.06 -6.46
N ALA A 125 -16.86 17.68 -7.65
CA ALA A 125 -18.12 16.95 -7.81
C ALA A 125 -18.00 15.46 -7.44
N GLN A 126 -16.88 14.79 -7.79
CA GLN A 126 -16.70 13.35 -7.55
C GLN A 126 -16.21 13.03 -6.14
N ARG A 127 -15.43 13.92 -5.50
CA ARG A 127 -14.90 13.73 -4.15
C ARG A 127 -15.98 13.34 -3.12
N PRO A 128 -17.10 14.07 -2.95
CA PRO A 128 -18.13 13.68 -1.98
C PRO A 128 -18.78 12.33 -2.31
N VAL A 129 -18.97 12.01 -3.59
CA VAL A 129 -19.54 10.72 -4.04
C VAL A 129 -18.61 9.55 -3.67
N MET A 130 -17.31 9.71 -3.93
CA MET A 130 -16.32 8.69 -3.61
C MET A 130 -16.14 8.55 -2.09
N ARG A 131 -16.21 9.66 -1.35
CA ARG A 131 -16.23 9.65 0.11
C ARG A 131 -17.45 8.91 0.67
N GLU A 132 -18.65 9.18 0.17
CA GLU A 132 -19.87 8.48 0.56
C GLU A 132 -19.79 6.98 0.28
N ARG A 133 -19.15 6.58 -0.82
CA ARG A 133 -18.92 5.18 -1.16
C ARG A 133 -18.00 4.45 -0.16
N VAL A 134 -16.91 5.08 0.28
CA VAL A 134 -15.94 4.41 1.17
C VAL A 134 -16.29 4.50 2.66
N THR A 135 -17.06 5.52 3.07
CA THR A 135 -17.38 5.74 4.48
C THR A 135 -18.05 4.52 5.14
N PRO A 136 -19.07 3.87 4.55
CA PRO A 136 -19.67 2.66 5.11
C PRO A 136 -18.67 1.51 5.24
N VAL A 137 -17.79 1.33 4.25
CA VAL A 137 -16.78 0.26 4.24
C VAL A 137 -15.74 0.50 5.34
N ILE A 138 -15.32 1.75 5.57
CA ILE A 138 -14.40 2.09 6.66
C ILE A 138 -15.07 1.87 8.03
N LYS A 139 -16.37 2.17 8.16
CA LYS A 139 -17.15 1.83 9.37
C LYS A 139 -17.23 0.30 9.58
N GLN A 140 -17.37 -0.49 8.51
CA GLN A 140 -17.32 -1.95 8.58
C GLN A 140 -15.93 -2.48 8.95
N LEU A 141 -14.85 -1.89 8.42
CA LEU A 141 -13.47 -2.22 8.80
C LEU A 141 -13.21 -1.90 10.29
N SER A 142 -13.71 -0.76 10.78
CA SER A 142 -13.70 -0.42 12.20
C SER A 142 -14.44 -1.47 13.04
N ALA A 143 -15.65 -1.88 12.64
CA ALA A 143 -16.38 -2.94 13.34
C ALA A 143 -15.63 -4.29 13.29
N SER A 144 -14.99 -4.59 12.16
CA SER A 144 -14.21 -5.81 11.94
C SER A 144 -12.93 -5.85 12.80
N LEU A 145 -12.28 -4.70 13.01
CA LEU A 145 -11.20 -4.54 13.98
C LEU A 145 -11.72 -4.69 15.42
N GLY A 146 -12.85 -4.06 15.73
CA GLY A 146 -13.45 -4.11 17.06
C GLY A 146 -12.49 -3.61 18.13
N SER A 147 -12.23 -4.45 19.14
CA SER A 147 -11.27 -4.20 20.23
C SER A 147 -9.88 -4.84 20.00
N LYS A 148 -9.68 -5.54 18.87
CA LYS A 148 -8.40 -6.20 18.58
C LYS A 148 -7.31 -5.17 18.30
N GLN A 149 -6.05 -5.55 18.52
CA GLN A 149 -4.91 -4.69 18.20
C GLN A 149 -4.70 -4.55 16.69
N TRP A 150 -4.90 -5.66 15.97
CA TRP A 150 -4.73 -5.85 14.53
C TRP A 150 -5.95 -6.59 13.95
N LEU A 151 -6.13 -6.59 12.62
CA LEU A 151 -7.35 -7.11 11.98
C LEU A 151 -7.62 -8.59 12.26
N LEU A 152 -6.57 -9.38 12.45
CA LEU A 152 -6.63 -10.81 12.80
C LEU A 152 -6.50 -11.12 14.30
N GLY A 153 -6.24 -10.13 15.16
CA GLY A 153 -6.10 -10.35 16.60
C GLY A 153 -4.94 -9.56 17.21
N ASP A 154 -4.09 -10.25 17.96
CA ASP A 154 -3.00 -9.62 18.74
C ASP A 154 -1.67 -9.53 18.00
N LYS A 155 -1.52 -10.30 16.90
CA LYS A 155 -0.32 -10.29 16.07
C LYS A 155 -0.57 -9.50 14.79
N ILE A 156 0.39 -8.66 14.43
CA ILE A 156 0.38 -7.93 13.17
C ILE A 156 0.55 -8.92 12.00
N SER A 157 -0.13 -8.64 10.90
CA SER A 157 -0.04 -9.40 9.66
C SER A 157 0.01 -8.45 8.46
N TYR A 158 0.33 -8.97 7.27
CA TYR A 158 0.48 -8.15 6.05
C TYR A 158 -0.78 -7.30 5.74
N ILE A 159 -1.95 -7.77 6.15
CA ILE A 159 -3.22 -7.06 5.92
C ILE A 159 -3.28 -5.74 6.68
N ASP A 160 -2.59 -5.63 7.82
CA ASP A 160 -2.51 -4.39 8.61
C ASP A 160 -1.63 -3.35 7.92
N PHE A 161 -0.57 -3.78 7.22
CA PHE A 161 0.26 -2.90 6.38
C PHE A 161 -0.53 -2.37 5.18
N LEU A 162 -1.34 -3.23 4.55
CA LEU A 162 -2.25 -2.81 3.48
C LEU A 162 -3.33 -1.85 4.00
N LEU A 163 -3.95 -2.16 5.14
CA LEU A 163 -4.95 -1.28 5.78
C LEU A 163 -4.35 0.10 6.08
N TYR A 164 -3.16 0.15 6.69
CA TYR A 164 -2.50 1.41 6.98
C TYR A 164 -2.21 2.23 5.72
N ASP A 165 -1.67 1.61 4.67
CA ASP A 165 -1.41 2.32 3.42
C ASP A 165 -2.71 2.87 2.80
N VAL A 166 -3.77 2.06 2.73
CA VAL A 166 -5.07 2.50 2.19
C VAL A 166 -5.67 3.65 3.00
N LEU A 167 -5.71 3.54 4.34
CA LEU A 167 -6.24 4.60 5.19
C LEU A 167 -5.42 5.89 5.11
N SER A 168 -4.10 5.79 5.10
CA SER A 168 -3.23 6.96 5.06
C SER A 168 -3.32 7.71 3.72
N ASN A 169 -3.57 7.04 2.60
CA ASN A 169 -3.88 7.73 1.33
C ASN A 169 -5.18 8.53 1.41
N TRP A 170 -6.25 7.93 1.94
CA TRP A 170 -7.53 8.61 2.13
C TRP A 170 -7.45 9.78 3.12
N LEU A 171 -6.66 9.66 4.19
CA LEU A 171 -6.50 10.70 5.20
C LEU A 171 -5.74 11.94 4.71
N GLU A 172 -4.90 11.81 3.68
CA GLU A 172 -4.31 12.99 3.02
C GLU A 172 -5.38 13.83 2.30
N LEU A 173 -6.46 13.19 1.83
CA LEU A 173 -7.59 13.86 1.19
C LEU A 173 -8.67 14.30 2.20
N GLU A 174 -9.06 13.39 3.08
CA GLU A 174 -10.20 13.48 4.01
C GLU A 174 -9.71 13.33 5.46
N LYS A 175 -9.19 14.41 6.04
CA LYS A 175 -8.52 14.38 7.36
C LYS A 175 -9.42 13.92 8.51
N ASP A 176 -10.73 14.18 8.39
CA ASP A 176 -11.79 13.89 9.35
C ASP A 176 -12.43 12.50 9.15
N LEU A 177 -11.96 11.71 8.17
CA LEU A 177 -12.55 10.42 7.80
C LEU A 177 -12.65 9.41 8.96
N LEU A 178 -11.79 9.57 9.97
CA LEU A 178 -11.73 8.69 11.14
C LEU A 178 -12.23 9.34 12.44
N ASP A 179 -12.81 10.54 12.42
CA ASP A 179 -13.16 11.30 13.63
C ASP A 179 -14.14 10.53 14.54
N GLU A 180 -15.07 9.79 13.95
CA GLU A 180 -16.04 8.94 14.66
C GLU A 180 -15.53 7.52 14.95
N LEU A 181 -14.28 7.19 14.60
CA LEU A 181 -13.74 5.83 14.58
C LEU A 181 -12.47 5.71 15.45
N PRO A 182 -12.60 5.82 16.78
CA PRO A 182 -11.46 5.89 17.70
C PRO A 182 -10.56 4.65 17.65
N ASN A 183 -11.11 3.47 17.35
CA ASN A 183 -10.31 2.25 17.23
C ASN A 183 -9.40 2.27 15.98
N LEU A 184 -9.84 2.85 14.86
CA LEU A 184 -8.99 3.03 13.67
C LEU A 184 -7.97 4.15 13.86
N GLN A 185 -8.31 5.21 14.59
CA GLN A 185 -7.32 6.21 15.01
C GLN A 185 -6.23 5.58 15.88
N GLN A 186 -6.62 4.74 16.85
CA GLN A 186 -5.67 4.01 17.69
C GLN A 186 -4.85 2.99 16.91
N PHE A 187 -5.46 2.26 15.96
CA PHE A 187 -4.74 1.38 15.04
C PHE A 187 -3.66 2.13 14.27
N ARG A 188 -4.00 3.30 13.69
CA ARG A 188 -3.06 4.13 12.95
C ARG A 188 -1.90 4.58 13.83
N ALA A 189 -2.20 5.12 15.01
CA ALA A 189 -1.18 5.55 15.96
C ALA A 189 -0.27 4.39 16.41
N ARG A 190 -0.84 3.20 16.61
CA ARG A 190 -0.09 1.98 16.96
C ARG A 190 0.86 1.56 15.84
N PHE A 191 0.40 1.57 14.60
CA PHE A 191 1.21 1.23 13.43
C PHE A 191 2.38 2.21 13.25
N GLU A 192 2.11 3.52 13.33
CA GLU A 192 3.14 4.57 13.23
C GLU A 192 4.14 4.54 14.41
N ALA A 193 3.74 4.00 15.55
CA ALA A 193 4.60 3.84 16.73
C ALA A 193 5.49 2.60 16.69
N LEU A 194 5.31 1.67 15.73
CA LEU A 194 6.19 0.52 15.57
C LEU A 194 7.64 1.04 15.33
N PRO A 195 8.65 0.61 16.11
CA PRO A 195 9.98 1.23 16.08
C PRO A 195 10.61 1.30 14.68
N ALA A 196 10.51 0.21 13.91
CA ALA A 196 11.02 0.13 12.54
C ALA A 196 10.25 1.06 11.59
N ILE A 197 8.91 1.10 11.69
CA ILE A 197 8.07 1.98 10.87
C ILE A 197 8.33 3.46 11.18
N LYS A 198 8.39 3.81 12.47
CA LYS A 198 8.71 5.17 12.92
C LYS A 198 10.06 5.64 12.39
N THR A 199 11.08 4.77 12.49
CA THR A 199 12.42 5.04 11.98
C THR A 199 12.40 5.25 10.46
N TYR A 200 11.72 4.35 9.73
CA TYR A 200 11.57 4.45 8.29
C TYR A 200 10.90 5.76 7.88
N MET A 201 9.75 6.10 8.48
CA MET A 201 8.98 7.33 8.18
C MET A 201 9.75 8.63 8.43
N GLN A 202 10.78 8.60 9.28
CA GLN A 202 11.65 9.73 9.58
C GLN A 202 12.91 9.78 8.69
N SER A 203 13.15 8.74 7.89
CA SER A 203 14.32 8.63 7.01
C SER A 203 14.09 9.27 5.63
N GLU A 204 15.17 9.57 4.92
CA GLU A 204 15.13 10.03 3.52
C GLU A 204 14.60 8.96 2.56
N ARG A 205 14.55 7.68 3.00
CA ARG A 205 13.96 6.60 2.21
C ARG A 205 12.43 6.69 2.20
N PHE A 206 11.79 7.31 3.17
CA PHE A 206 10.33 7.36 3.17
C PHE A 206 9.78 8.32 2.11
N ILE A 207 8.97 7.77 1.20
CA ILE A 207 8.27 8.57 0.19
C ILE A 207 6.97 9.10 0.82
N LYS A 208 7.01 10.33 1.32
CA LYS A 208 5.82 11.00 1.85
C LYS A 208 4.83 11.42 0.73
N TRP A 209 5.37 11.90 -0.39
CA TRP A 209 4.64 12.34 -1.58
C TRP A 209 5.53 12.12 -2.81
N PRO A 210 4.99 11.80 -4.01
CA PRO A 210 3.57 11.68 -4.35
C PRO A 210 2.92 10.36 -3.91
N LEU A 211 1.60 10.41 -3.73
CA LEU A 211 0.76 9.25 -3.42
C LEU A 211 0.53 8.40 -4.68
N SER A 212 0.27 9.08 -5.79
CA SER A 212 -0.11 8.55 -7.11
C SER A 212 0.89 9.00 -8.18
N GLY A 213 0.72 8.49 -9.40
CA GLY A 213 1.52 8.88 -10.56
C GLY A 213 1.22 10.30 -11.05
N PRO A 214 2.03 10.81 -11.99
CA PRO A 214 1.93 12.19 -12.49
C PRO A 214 0.60 12.50 -13.19
N ASP A 215 -0.04 11.50 -13.79
CA ASP A 215 -1.32 11.66 -14.48
C ASP A 215 -2.52 11.79 -13.52
N ALA A 216 -2.29 11.72 -12.20
CA ALA A 216 -3.33 11.86 -11.19
C ALA A 216 -3.59 13.33 -10.85
N PHE A 217 -4.87 13.74 -10.87
CA PHE A 217 -5.31 15.07 -10.46
C PHE A 217 -5.00 15.38 -8.98
N PHE A 218 -5.22 14.40 -8.10
CA PHE A 218 -4.83 14.47 -6.69
C PHE A 218 -3.78 13.41 -6.38
N GLY A 219 -2.88 13.69 -5.45
CA GLY A 219 -1.85 12.73 -5.06
C GLY A 219 -0.67 12.64 -6.02
N GLY A 220 -0.76 13.25 -7.21
CA GLY A 220 0.30 13.31 -8.21
C GLY A 220 1.27 14.49 -8.01
N LYS A 221 2.22 14.60 -8.93
CA LYS A 221 3.11 15.76 -9.09
C LYS A 221 3.44 15.93 -10.56
#